data_AF-A0A927NAX0-F1
#
_entry.id   AF-A0A927NAX0-F1
#
_cell.length_a   1.000
_cell.length_b   1.000
_cell.length_c   1.000
_cell.angle_alpha   90.00
_cell.angle_beta   90.00
_cell.angle_gamma   90.00
#
_symmetry.space_group_name_H-M   'P 1'
#
loop_
_entity.id
_entity.type
_entity.pdbx_description
1 polymer ?
#
loop_
_entity_poly.entity_id
_entity_poly.type
_entity_poly.pdbx_seq_one_letter_code
_entity_poly.pdbx_strand_id
1 'polypeptide(L)'
;MEEMQNDLLCAVRKKAVGYTAEECVEEYGVNEGQLTLCKRKITVKEVPPDLSAVKMLIEIDGIDPYEKMSEDELETEKKRLLLLLKEKENETNKNTL
;
A
#
# COMPACT_ATOMS: atom_id res chain seq x y z
N MET A 1 -4.25 -8.21 11.43
CA MET A 1 -3.60 -6.89 11.58
C MET A 1 -2.81 -6.52 10.32
N GLU A 2 -2.06 -7.46 9.74
CA GLU A 2 -1.27 -7.25 8.51
C GLU A 2 -2.13 -6.97 7.26
N GLU A 3 -3.25 -7.69 7.07
CA GLU A 3 -4.19 -7.40 5.95
C GLU A 3 -4.74 -5.97 5.98
N MET A 4 -5.13 -5.48 7.15
CA MET A 4 -5.64 -4.12 7.32
C MET A 4 -4.61 -3.05 6.96
N GLN A 5 -3.32 -3.30 7.23
CA GLN A 5 -2.24 -2.38 6.84
C GLN A 5 -2.07 -2.35 5.32
N ASN A 6 -2.17 -3.50 4.65
CA ASN A 6 -2.11 -3.58 3.19
C ASN A 6 -3.26 -2.84 2.52
N ASP A 7 -4.47 -2.96 3.05
CA ASP A 7 -5.65 -2.26 2.52
C ASP A 7 -5.50 -0.73 2.65
N LEU A 8 -5.00 -0.26 3.79
CA LEU A 8 -4.72 1.16 4.01
C LEU A 8 -3.65 1.68 3.05
N LEU A 9 -2.55 0.94 2.88
CA LEU A 9 -1.48 1.35 1.96
C LEU A 9 -1.98 1.39 0.51
N CYS A 10 -2.83 0.43 0.12
CA CYS A 10 -3.44 0.41 -1.20
C CYS A 10 -4.38 1.62 -1.43
N ALA A 11 -5.17 1.99 -0.41
CA ALA A 11 -6.01 3.18 -0.46
C ALA A 11 -5.20 4.48 -0.59
N VAL A 12 -4.11 4.61 0.18
CA VAL A 12 -3.20 5.77 0.09
C VAL A 12 -2.54 5.85 -1.29
N ARG A 13 -2.08 4.72 -1.84
CA ARG A 13 -1.54 4.63 -3.20
C ARG A 13 -2.53 5.09 -4.26
N LYS A 14 -3.79 4.61 -4.21
CA LYS A 14 -4.85 5.06 -5.13
C LYS A 14 -5.06 6.57 -5.04
N LYS A 15 -5.08 7.13 -3.83
CA LYS A 15 -5.24 8.57 -3.63
C LYS A 15 -4.03 9.37 -4.15
N ALA A 16 -2.82 8.85 -3.97
CA ALA A 16 -1.59 9.51 -4.40
C ALA A 16 -1.50 9.64 -5.93
N VAL A 17 -1.90 8.62 -6.68
CA VAL A 17 -1.85 8.64 -8.16
C VAL A 17 -3.12 9.17 -8.81
N GLY A 18 -4.17 9.42 -8.04
CA GLY A 18 -5.50 9.74 -8.55
C GLY A 18 -6.25 8.48 -9.00
N TYR A 19 -7.57 8.57 -9.04
CA TYR A 19 -8.43 7.44 -9.42
C TYR A 19 -9.79 7.93 -9.89
N THR A 20 -10.52 7.05 -10.57
CA THR A 20 -11.90 7.30 -10.95
C THR A 20 -12.85 6.67 -9.93
N ALA A 21 -13.87 7.41 -9.49
CA ALA A 21 -14.89 6.97 -8.57
C ALA A 21 -16.26 6.91 -9.25
N GLU A 22 -17.02 5.86 -8.97
CA GLU A 22 -18.40 5.73 -9.44
C GLU A 22 -19.38 6.02 -8.31
N GLU A 23 -20.32 6.93 -8.56
CA GLU A 23 -21.46 7.20 -7.69
C GLU A 23 -22.73 6.69 -8.37
N CYS A 24 -23.40 5.74 -7.72
CA CYS A 24 -24.67 5.19 -8.20
C CYS A 24 -25.83 5.79 -7.42
N VAL A 25 -26.79 6.39 -8.13
CA VAL A 25 -28.07 6.84 -7.57
C VAL A 25 -29.17 5.98 -8.14
N GLU A 26 -29.87 5.27 -7.25
CA GLU A 26 -31.01 4.41 -7.60
C GLU A 26 -32.29 5.01 -7.01
N GLU A 27 -33.26 5.28 -7.88
CA GLU A 27 -34.58 5.75 -7.51
C GLU A 27 -35.55 4.55 -7.56
N TYR A 28 -36.21 4.27 -6.45
CA TYR A 28 -37.17 3.19 -6.31
C TYR A 28 -38.59 3.74 -6.17
N GLY A 29 -39.56 3.06 -6.79
CA GLY A 29 -40.98 3.39 -6.73
C GLY A 29 -41.83 2.17 -6.45
N VAL A 30 -43.06 2.39 -5.97
CA VAL A 30 -44.00 1.29 -5.69
C VAL A 30 -44.86 1.04 -6.92
N ASN A 31 -44.80 -0.18 -7.46
CA ASN A 31 -45.67 -0.65 -8.52
C ASN A 31 -46.38 -1.92 -8.03
N GLU A 32 -47.71 -1.94 -8.08
CA GLU A 32 -48.54 -3.06 -7.58
C GLU A 32 -48.22 -3.51 -6.15
N GLY A 33 -47.80 -2.58 -5.29
CA GLY A 33 -47.41 -2.86 -3.91
C GLY A 33 -45.99 -3.41 -3.72
N GLN A 34 -45.22 -3.59 -4.80
CA GLN A 34 -43.80 -3.97 -4.74
C GLN A 34 -42.87 -2.78 -5.00
N LEU A 35 -41.75 -2.76 -4.28
CA LEU A 35 -40.67 -1.80 -4.53
C LEU A 35 -39.93 -2.20 -5.82
N THR A 36 -39.92 -1.33 -6.81
CA THR A 36 -39.29 -1.54 -8.11
C THR A 36 -38.25 -0.46 -8.38
N LEU A 37 -37.10 -0.85 -8.94
CA LEU A 37 -36.07 0.10 -9.37
C LEU A 37 -36.60 0.88 -10.59
N CYS A 38 -36.89 2.16 -10.42
CA CYS A 38 -37.43 2.99 -11.48
C CYS A 38 -36.33 3.62 -12.33
N LYS A 39 -35.19 3.95 -11.73
CA LYS A 39 -34.09 4.64 -12.43
C LYS A 39 -32.77 4.40 -11.74
N ARG A 40 -31.72 4.19 -12.54
CA ARG A 40 -30.33 4.12 -12.08
C ARG A 40 -29.50 5.16 -12.82
N LYS A 41 -28.82 6.03 -12.10
CA LYS A 41 -27.88 7.01 -12.63
C LYS A 41 -26.49 6.71 -12.08
N ILE A 42 -25.54 6.39 -12.96
CA ILE A 42 -24.13 6.20 -12.62
C ILE A 42 -23.39 7.49 -13.01
N THR A 43 -22.70 8.09 -12.05
CA THR A 43 -21.86 9.27 -12.27
C THR A 43 -20.41 8.87 -12.01
N VAL A 44 -19.57 9.03 -13.03
CA VAL A 44 -18.14 8.75 -12.96
C VAL A 44 -17.41 10.06 -12.68
N LYS A 45 -16.66 10.13 -11.59
CA LYS A 45 -15.89 11.31 -11.17
C LYS A 45 -14.40 10.99 -11.17
N GLU A 46 -13.62 11.89 -11.75
CA GLU A 46 -12.17 11.87 -11.65
C GLU A 46 -11.75 12.47 -10.30
N VAL A 47 -11.02 11.69 -9.50
CA VAL A 47 -10.33 12.15 -8.30
C VAL A 47 -8.88 12.39 -8.68
N PRO A 48 -8.40 13.64 -8.66
CA PRO A 48 -7.04 13.95 -9.07
C PRO A 48 -6.01 13.39 -8.07
N PRO A 49 -4.74 13.26 -8.50
CA PRO A 49 -3.62 12.93 -7.60
C PRO A 49 -3.55 13.87 -6.38
N ASP A 50 -3.31 13.29 -5.20
CA ASP A 50 -3.20 14.02 -3.93
C ASP A 50 -1.74 14.10 -3.44
N LEU A 51 -1.20 15.32 -3.39
CA LEU A 51 0.17 15.58 -2.95
C LEU A 51 0.45 15.13 -1.50
N SER A 52 -0.53 15.20 -0.61
CA SER A 52 -0.36 14.78 0.78
C SER A 52 -0.22 13.26 0.87
N ALA A 53 -1.00 12.52 0.07
CA ALA A 53 -0.86 11.07 -0.05
C ALA A 53 0.48 10.67 -0.67
N VAL A 54 0.97 11.42 -1.69
CA VAL A 54 2.31 11.21 -2.25
C VAL A 54 3.39 11.40 -1.19
N LYS A 55 3.34 12.49 -0.41
CA LYS A 55 4.30 12.75 0.67
C LYS A 55 4.31 11.63 1.71
N MET A 56 3.13 11.19 2.13
CA MET A 56 3.00 10.09 3.08
C MET A 56 3.62 8.79 2.56
N LEU A 57 3.48 8.47 1.27
CA LEU A 57 4.13 7.30 0.69
C LEU A 57 5.64 7.46 0.63
N ILE A 58 6.15 8.64 0.30
CA ILE A 58 7.60 8.92 0.33
C ILE A 58 8.12 8.78 1.77
N GLU A 59 7.36 9.23 2.77
CA GLU A 59 7.69 9.04 4.18
C GLU A 59 7.55 7.58 4.66
N ILE A 60 6.84 6.71 3.93
CA ILE A 60 6.72 5.28 4.26
C ILE A 60 7.82 4.48 3.54
N ASP A 61 7.94 4.66 2.23
CA ASP A 61 8.89 3.98 1.35
C ASP A 61 10.31 4.55 1.47
N GLY A 62 10.45 5.82 1.85
CA GLY A 62 11.71 6.53 2.04
C GLY A 62 12.24 6.47 3.47
N ILE A 63 11.57 5.75 4.38
CA ILE A 63 12.23 5.31 5.61
C ILE A 63 13.22 4.25 5.18
N ASP A 64 14.47 4.66 4.99
CA ASP A 64 15.56 3.70 5.10
C ASP A 64 15.40 3.02 6.48
N PRO A 65 15.21 1.69 6.55
CA PRO A 65 15.04 1.00 7.83
C PRO A 65 16.21 1.26 8.79
N TYR A 66 17.37 1.69 8.27
CA TYR A 66 18.54 2.08 9.03
C TYR A 66 18.47 3.53 9.55
N GLU A 67 17.68 4.43 8.95
CA GLU A 67 17.60 5.86 9.33
C GLU A 67 17.05 6.07 10.74
N LYS A 68 16.19 5.16 11.22
CA LYS A 68 15.57 5.23 12.56
C LYS A 68 16.33 4.43 13.63
N MET A 69 17.40 3.74 13.27
CA MET A 69 18.20 2.96 14.22
C MET A 69 19.19 3.87 14.97
N SER A 70 19.34 3.63 16.27
CA SER A 70 20.43 4.19 17.06
C SER A 70 21.79 3.63 16.62
N GLU A 71 22.89 4.27 17.04
CA GLU A 71 24.26 3.80 16.73
C GLU A 71 24.49 2.35 17.18
N ASP A 72 23.97 1.96 18.35
CA ASP A 72 24.09 0.60 18.88
C ASP A 72 23.29 -0.42 18.05
N GLU A 73 22.09 -0.05 17.60
CA GLU A 73 21.26 -0.88 16.72
C GLU A 73 21.90 -1.04 15.34
N LEU A 74 22.47 0.03 14.78
CA LEU A 74 23.20 0.00 13.51
C LEU A 74 24.45 -0.91 13.58
N GLU A 75 25.24 -0.83 14.65
CA GLU A 75 26.41 -1.68 14.82
C GLU A 75 26.04 -3.16 14.99
N THR A 76 24.89 -3.43 15.63
CA THR A 76 24.34 -4.79 15.74
C THR A 76 23.90 -5.31 14.37
N GLU A 77 23.17 -4.50 13.61
CA GLU A 77 22.67 -4.88 12.29
C GLU A 77 23.81 -5.08 11.28
N LYS A 78 24.82 -4.22 11.32
CA LYS A 78 26.07 -4.38 10.55
C LYS A 78 26.75 -5.72 10.82
N LYS A 79 26.91 -6.12 12.08
CA LYS A 79 27.51 -7.42 12.44
C LYS A 79 26.69 -8.59 11.91
N ARG A 80 25.36 -8.52 12.01
CA ARG A 80 24.44 -9.53 11.48
C ARG A 80 24.59 -9.68 9.97
N LEU A 81 24.61 -8.56 9.24
CA LEU A 81 24.74 -8.56 7.78
C LEU A 81 26.10 -9.13 7.32
N LEU A 82 27.19 -8.78 7.99
CA LEU A 82 28.52 -9.34 7.70
C LEU A 82 28.57 -10.85 7.90
N LEU A 83 27.89 -11.37 8.93
CA LEU A 83 27.81 -12.81 9.16
C LEU A 83 27.08 -13.52 8.02
N LEU A 84 25.93 -13.00 7.60
CA LEU A 84 25.14 -13.57 6.50
C LEU A 84 25.91 -13.58 5.18
N LEU A 85 26.66 -12.51 4.88
CA LEU A 85 27.50 -12.46 3.68
C LEU A 85 28.58 -13.54 3.71
N LYS A 86 29.25 -13.71 4.85
CA LYS A 86 30.26 -14.75 5.03
C LYS A 86 29.68 -16.16 4.90
N GLU A 87 28.50 -16.40 5.44
CA GLU A 87 27.79 -17.68 5.30
C GLU A 87 27.47 -17.97 3.83
N LYS A 88 26.95 -16.98 3.10
CA LYS A 88 26.64 -17.10 1.68
C LYS A 88 27.88 -17.32 0.81
N GLU A 89 28.99 -16.65 1.11
CA GLU A 89 30.28 -16.91 0.45
C GLU A 89 30.75 -18.36 0.68
N ASN A 90 30.63 -18.86 1.91
CA ASN A 90 31.01 -20.23 2.23
C ASN A 90 30.11 -21.28 1.55
N GLU A 91 28.82 -21.01 1.40
CA GLU A 91 27.89 -21.87 0.65
C GLU A 91 28.21 -21.89 -0.85
N THR A 92 28.52 -20.72 -1.42
CA THR A 92 28.92 -20.60 -2.83
C THR A 92 30.21 -21.36 -3.11
N ASN A 93 31.19 -21.26 -2.21
CA ASN A 93 32.46 -21.97 -2.32
C ASN A 93 32.32 -23.50 -2.16
N LYS A 94 31.35 -23.97 -1.35
CA LYS A 94 31.05 -25.41 -1.20
C LYS A 94 30.32 -26.02 -2.39
N ASN A 95 29.52 -25.24 -3.12
CA ASN A 95 28.80 -25.73 -4.30
C ASN A 95 29.64 -25.71 -5.60
N THR A 96 30.85 -25.14 -5.56
CA THR A 96 31.75 -25.03 -6.73
C THR A 96 32.96 -26.00 -6.62
N LEU A 97 32.97 -26.87 -5.61
CA LEU A 97 33.95 -27.95 -5.39
C LEU A 97 33.24 -29.30 -5.41
#